data_AF-A0A402C2W3-F1
#
_entry.id   AF-A0A402C2W3-F1
#
_cell.length_a   1.000
_cell.length_b   1.000
_cell.length_c   1.000
_cell.angle_alpha   90.00
_cell.angle_beta   90.00
_cell.angle_gamma   90.00
#
_symmetry.space_group_name_H-M   'P 1'
#
loop_
_entity.id
_entity.type
_entity.pdbx_description
1 polymer ?
#
loop_
_entity_poly.entity_id
_entity_poly.type
_entity_poly.pdbx_seq_one_letter_code
_entity_poly.pdbx_strand_id
1 'polypeptide(L)'
;MHTCEPFDPESKGGAEHTVKIAKADLVPTEANLLEECPSFAELVDACERWCEKVNARTHRSAGAAPAERLATELSRLHVLAEDPHLLALGEERLVGFDPTISCGNVRYSTPDGHQRQLVLGQRLPQLLHRA
;
A
#
# COMPACT_ATOMS: atom_id res chain seq x y z
N MET A 1 -12.26 8.78 -22.16
CA MET A 1 -11.08 8.20 -21.49
C MET A 1 -11.55 6.90 -20.86
N HIS A 2 -11.22 5.76 -21.46
CA HIS A 2 -11.54 4.44 -20.89
C HIS A 2 -10.35 4.00 -20.05
N THR A 3 -10.51 4.06 -18.73
CA THR A 3 -9.63 3.40 -17.76
C THR A 3 -9.89 1.89 -17.85
N CYS A 4 -8.82 1.11 -17.72
CA CYS A 4 -8.73 -0.35 -17.84
C CYS A 4 -9.98 -1.11 -17.37
N GLU A 5 -10.51 -1.97 -18.24
CA GLU A 5 -11.53 -2.96 -17.86
C GLU A 5 -10.86 -4.10 -17.06
N PRO A 6 -11.30 -4.37 -15.82
CA PRO A 6 -10.83 -5.53 -15.06
C PRO A 6 -11.24 -6.83 -15.78
N PHE A 7 -10.31 -7.79 -15.88
CA PHE A 7 -10.47 -9.13 -16.50
C PHE A 7 -10.38 -9.25 -18.03
N ASP A 8 -9.77 -8.29 -18.73
CA ASP A 8 -9.34 -8.52 -20.11
C ASP A 8 -8.08 -9.41 -20.18
N PRO A 9 -8.14 -10.63 -20.73
CA PRO A 9 -6.98 -11.52 -20.84
C PRO A 9 -5.85 -10.96 -21.72
N GLU A 10 -6.11 -10.04 -22.65
CA GLU A 10 -5.05 -9.38 -23.43
C GLU A 10 -4.22 -8.41 -22.58
N SER A 11 -4.83 -7.79 -21.56
CA SER A 11 -4.11 -6.96 -20.57
C SER A 11 -3.14 -7.77 -19.68
N LYS A 12 -3.31 -9.09 -19.60
CA LYS A 12 -2.37 -9.99 -18.89
C LYS A 12 -1.07 -10.22 -19.69
N GLY A 13 -1.14 -10.20 -21.02
CA GLY A 13 0.04 -10.38 -21.89
C GLY A 13 1.06 -9.25 -21.74
N GLY A 14 0.60 -8.01 -21.48
CA GLY A 14 1.46 -6.87 -21.15
C GLY A 14 2.17 -7.04 -19.81
N ALA A 15 1.45 -7.52 -18.78
CA ALA A 15 2.00 -7.75 -17.45
C ALA A 15 3.11 -8.80 -17.44
N GLU A 16 3.02 -9.86 -18.24
CA GLU A 16 4.06 -10.90 -18.29
C GLU A 16 5.36 -10.39 -18.92
N HIS A 17 5.30 -9.53 -19.94
CA HIS A 17 6.49 -8.90 -20.51
C HIS A 17 7.09 -7.85 -19.56
N THR A 18 6.26 -7.06 -18.90
CA THR A 18 6.70 -6.10 -17.87
C THR A 18 7.32 -6.81 -16.67
N VAL A 19 6.77 -7.95 -16.23
CA VAL A 19 7.36 -8.77 -15.15
C VAL A 19 8.70 -9.35 -15.58
N LYS A 20 8.87 -9.75 -16.84
CA LYS A 20 10.16 -10.21 -17.36
C LYS A 20 11.21 -9.10 -17.32
N ILE A 21 10.87 -7.89 -17.78
CA ILE A 21 11.74 -6.71 -17.74
C ILE A 21 12.03 -6.33 -16.28
N ALA A 22 11.01 -6.28 -15.42
CA ALA A 22 11.19 -5.97 -14.00
C ALA A 22 12.11 -6.98 -13.31
N LYS A 23 11.98 -8.28 -13.59
CA LYS A 23 12.87 -9.31 -13.05
C LYS A 23 14.30 -9.22 -13.59
N ALA A 24 14.48 -8.81 -14.83
CA ALA A 24 15.80 -8.69 -15.45
C ALA A 24 16.52 -7.41 -14.99
N ASP A 25 15.79 -6.29 -14.89
CA ASP A 25 16.39 -4.96 -14.81
C ASP A 25 16.08 -4.21 -13.51
N LEU A 26 14.98 -4.55 -12.82
CA LEU A 26 14.53 -3.84 -11.61
C LEU A 26 14.72 -4.63 -10.32
N VAL A 27 14.83 -5.96 -10.39
CA VAL A 27 15.14 -6.80 -9.22
C VAL A 27 16.65 -6.77 -9.02
N PRO A 28 17.16 -6.23 -7.90
CA PRO A 28 18.58 -6.27 -7.61
C PRO A 28 18.97 -7.72 -7.26
N THR A 29 19.40 -8.50 -8.25
CA THR A 29 19.78 -9.91 -8.07
C THR A 29 21.16 -10.09 -7.43
N GLU A 30 21.98 -9.04 -7.48
CA GLU A 30 23.35 -9.04 -6.94
C GLU A 30 23.43 -8.47 -5.51
N ALA A 31 22.37 -7.85 -5.01
CA ALA A 31 22.32 -7.31 -3.65
C ALA A 31 21.54 -8.26 -2.73
N ASN A 32 22.26 -8.95 -1.85
CA ASN A 32 21.65 -9.72 -0.77
C ASN A 32 21.79 -8.94 0.54
N LEU A 33 20.68 -8.37 1.01
CA LEU A 33 20.66 -7.58 2.25
C LEU A 33 20.59 -8.44 3.51
N LEU A 34 20.56 -9.77 3.40
CA LEU A 34 20.35 -10.66 4.56
C LEU A 34 21.48 -10.57 5.60
N GLU A 35 22.72 -10.34 5.18
CA GLU A 35 23.85 -10.16 6.11
C GLU A 35 23.79 -8.82 6.85
N GLU A 36 23.31 -7.77 6.19
CA GLU A 36 23.24 -6.40 6.73
C GLU A 36 21.91 -6.10 7.44
N CYS A 37 20.85 -6.87 7.13
CA CYS A 37 19.50 -6.74 7.65
C CYS A 37 18.98 -8.14 8.05
N PRO A 38 19.45 -8.70 9.18
CA PRO A 38 19.09 -10.05 9.64
C PRO A 38 17.60 -10.20 10.02
N SER A 39 16.89 -9.08 10.20
CA SER A 39 15.46 -9.06 10.47
C SER A 39 14.71 -8.14 9.52
N PHE A 40 13.43 -8.44 9.28
CA PHE A 40 12.56 -7.56 8.49
C PHE A 40 12.39 -6.18 9.13
N ALA A 41 12.41 -6.09 10.47
CA ALA A 41 12.36 -4.82 11.18
C ALA A 41 13.58 -3.95 10.87
N GLU A 42 14.79 -4.53 10.84
CA GLU A 42 16.01 -3.81 10.48
C GLU A 42 16.03 -3.38 9.01
N LEU A 43 15.47 -4.20 8.11
CA LEU A 43 15.27 -3.80 6.72
C LEU A 43 14.35 -2.57 6.62
N VAL A 44 13.22 -2.57 7.32
CA VAL A 44 12.28 -1.43 7.33
C VAL A 44 12.96 -0.16 7.84
N ASP A 45 13.67 -0.25 8.96
CA ASP A 45 14.42 0.86 9.55
C ASP A 45 15.55 1.36 8.61
N ALA A 46 16.24 0.45 7.92
CA ALA A 46 17.21 0.82 6.89
C ALA A 46 16.57 1.57 5.71
N CYS A 47 15.38 1.13 5.26
CA CYS A 47 14.61 1.82 4.22
C CYS A 47 14.16 3.22 4.69
N GLU A 48 13.68 3.36 5.92
CA GLU A 48 13.28 4.65 6.51
C GLU A 48 14.45 5.62 6.56
N ARG A 49 15.60 5.21 7.10
CA ARG A 49 16.83 6.02 7.11
C ARG A 49 17.28 6.41 5.72
N TRP A 50 17.18 5.50 4.75
CA TRP A 50 17.53 5.80 3.37
C TRP A 50 16.59 6.86 2.78
N CYS A 51 15.28 6.72 3.00
CA CYS A 51 14.26 7.69 2.60
C CYS A 51 14.53 9.07 3.21
N GLU A 52 14.84 9.16 4.50
CA GLU A 52 15.22 10.42 5.15
C GLU A 52 16.45 11.06 4.48
N LYS A 53 17.50 10.26 4.27
CA LYS A 53 18.75 10.72 3.64
C LYS A 53 18.50 11.29 2.24
N VAL A 54 17.72 10.61 1.40
CA VAL A 54 17.47 11.08 0.03
C VAL A 54 16.54 12.30 0.01
N ASN A 55 15.54 12.35 0.90
CA ASN A 55 14.58 13.45 0.97
C ASN A 55 15.14 14.73 1.61
N ALA A 56 16.19 14.61 2.44
CA ALA A 56 16.89 15.75 3.03
C ALA A 56 18.00 16.33 2.12
N ARG A 57 18.39 15.63 1.05
CA ARG A 57 19.49 16.07 0.18
C ARG A 57 19.03 17.11 -0.83
N THR A 58 19.72 18.25 -0.90
CA THR A 58 19.54 19.23 -1.98
C THR A 58 19.82 18.61 -3.35
N HIS A 59 18.83 18.63 -4.23
CA HIS A 59 18.97 18.06 -5.57
C HIS A 59 19.45 19.11 -6.56
N ARG A 60 20.47 18.78 -7.37
CA ARG A 60 21.13 19.75 -8.28
C ARG A 60 20.16 20.41 -9.26
N SER A 61 19.16 19.66 -9.75
CA SER A 61 18.16 20.19 -10.68
C SER A 61 17.11 21.07 -10.01
N ALA A 62 16.77 20.78 -8.75
CA ALA A 62 15.70 21.43 -8.01
C ALA A 62 16.19 22.63 -7.17
N GLY A 63 17.47 22.67 -6.82
CA GLY A 63 18.08 23.70 -5.97
C GLY A 63 17.68 23.64 -4.49
N ALA A 64 16.80 22.72 -4.11
CA ALA A 64 16.29 22.54 -2.75
C ALA A 64 16.17 21.04 -2.43
N ALA A 65 16.01 20.70 -1.14
CA ALA A 65 15.73 19.33 -0.75
C ALA A 65 14.27 18.95 -1.11
N PRO A 66 14.00 17.69 -1.51
CA PRO A 66 12.64 17.22 -1.76
C PRO A 66 11.67 17.49 -0.60
N ALA A 67 12.10 17.29 0.65
CA ALA A 67 11.26 17.53 1.81
C ALA A 67 10.82 19.01 1.95
N GLU A 68 11.72 19.96 1.69
CA GLU A 68 11.44 21.40 1.74
C GLU A 68 10.47 21.81 0.63
N ARG A 69 10.67 21.27 -0.57
CA ARG A 69 9.78 21.52 -1.70
C ARG A 69 8.38 20.95 -1.46
N LEU A 70 8.30 19.72 -0.96
CA LEU A 70 7.02 19.07 -0.66
C LEU A 70 6.21 19.89 0.35
N ALA A 71 6.84 20.45 1.38
CA ALA A 71 6.16 21.30 2.36
C ALA A 71 5.47 22.52 1.70
N THR A 72 6.08 23.09 0.66
CA THR A 72 5.47 24.19 -0.12
C THR A 72 4.38 23.69 -1.06
N GLU A 73 4.64 22.58 -1.75
CA GLU A 73 3.77 21.98 -2.76
C GLU A 73 2.46 21.44 -2.17
N LEU A 74 2.45 20.95 -0.93
CA LEU A 74 1.26 20.46 -0.23
C LEU A 74 0.10 21.45 -0.22
N SER A 75 0.37 22.76 -0.15
CA SER A 75 -0.67 23.81 -0.21
C SER A 75 -1.39 23.88 -1.57
N ARG A 76 -0.81 23.28 -2.61
CA ARG A 76 -1.29 23.31 -4.00
C ARG A 76 -1.83 21.97 -4.47
N LEU A 77 -1.54 20.89 -3.74
CA LEU A 77 -2.00 19.55 -4.06
C LEU A 77 -3.42 19.35 -3.54
N HIS A 78 -4.25 18.69 -4.32
CA HIS A 78 -5.57 18.27 -3.86
C HIS A 78 -5.40 17.15 -2.83
N VAL A 79 -6.06 17.28 -1.68
CA VAL A 79 -6.05 16.27 -0.64
C VAL A 79 -6.88 15.08 -1.11
N LEU A 80 -6.41 13.86 -0.85
CA LEU A 80 -7.22 12.67 -1.08
C LEU A 80 -8.45 12.70 -0.16
N ALA A 81 -9.58 12.19 -0.65
CA ALA A 81 -10.79 12.10 0.15
C ALA A 81 -10.53 11.28 1.43
N GLU A 82 -11.04 11.75 2.57
CA GLU A 82 -10.91 11.04 3.85
C GLU A 82 -11.58 9.67 3.84
N ASP A 83 -12.65 9.51 3.04
CA ASP A 83 -13.26 8.23 2.74
C ASP A 83 -12.92 7.86 1.29
N PRO A 84 -11.90 7.02 1.07
CA PRO A 84 -11.49 6.65 -0.29
C PRO A 84 -12.62 5.86 -0.96
N HIS A 85 -12.67 5.86 -2.29
CA HIS A 85 -13.41 4.83 -3.02
C HIS A 85 -12.64 3.51 -2.93
N LEU A 86 -12.95 2.73 -1.90
CA LEU A 86 -12.18 1.56 -1.46
C LEU A 86 -12.37 0.30 -2.32
N LEU A 87 -13.21 0.34 -3.36
CA LEU A 87 -13.48 -0.79 -4.27
C LEU A 87 -12.19 -1.33 -4.94
N ALA A 88 -11.12 -0.53 -5.01
CA ALA A 88 -9.84 -0.94 -5.57
C ALA A 88 -8.87 -1.58 -4.55
N LEU A 89 -9.18 -1.58 -3.25
CA LEU A 89 -8.20 -1.85 -2.18
C LEU A 89 -8.43 -3.18 -1.43
N GLY A 90 -9.47 -3.94 -1.75
CA GLY A 90 -9.67 -5.26 -1.17
C GLY A 90 -11.05 -5.85 -1.45
N GLU A 91 -11.31 -7.02 -0.87
CA GLU A 91 -12.63 -7.64 -0.92
C GLU A 91 -13.55 -7.05 0.14
N GLU A 92 -14.76 -6.65 -0.28
CA GLU A 92 -15.84 -6.29 0.63
C GLU A 92 -16.40 -7.54 1.30
N ARG A 93 -16.74 -7.42 2.59
CA ARG A 93 -17.36 -8.48 3.38
C ARG A 93 -18.54 -7.95 4.16
N LEU A 94 -19.63 -8.72 4.17
CA LEU A 94 -20.80 -8.40 4.96
C LEU A 94 -20.53 -8.73 6.44
N VAL A 95 -20.74 -7.77 7.33
CA VAL A 95 -20.77 -8.01 8.77
C VAL A 95 -22.01 -8.82 9.12
N GLY A 96 -21.81 -9.91 9.85
CA GLY A 96 -22.87 -10.77 10.33
C GLY A 96 -23.86 -10.06 11.26
N PHE A 97 -24.83 -10.83 11.75
CA PHE A 97 -25.71 -10.38 12.83
C PHE A 97 -24.98 -10.34 14.16
N ASP A 98 -24.14 -11.32 14.40
CA ASP A 98 -23.03 -11.20 15.32
C ASP A 98 -22.05 -10.19 14.71
N PRO A 99 -21.60 -9.14 15.45
CA PRO A 99 -20.73 -8.09 14.94
C PRO A 99 -19.33 -8.65 14.63
N THR A 100 -19.26 -9.46 13.59
CA THR A 100 -18.08 -10.21 13.18
C THR A 100 -18.05 -10.39 11.68
N ILE A 101 -16.84 -10.61 11.17
CA ILE A 101 -16.56 -10.97 9.79
C ILE A 101 -15.65 -12.18 9.73
N SER A 102 -15.74 -12.94 8.65
CA SER A 102 -14.80 -14.02 8.36
C SER A 102 -13.76 -13.54 7.35
N CYS A 103 -12.48 -13.60 7.70
CA CYS A 103 -11.38 -13.39 6.77
C CYS A 103 -10.55 -14.67 6.71
N GLY A 104 -10.63 -15.38 5.58
CA GLY A 104 -10.19 -16.77 5.51
C GLY A 104 -10.98 -17.65 6.49
N ASN A 105 -10.29 -18.54 7.21
CA ASN A 105 -10.89 -19.44 8.20
C ASN A 105 -10.91 -18.84 9.63
N VAL A 106 -10.74 -17.53 9.77
CA VAL A 106 -10.67 -16.83 11.07
C VAL A 106 -11.77 -15.78 11.16
N ARG A 107 -12.43 -15.70 12.32
CA ARG A 107 -13.45 -14.72 12.64
C ARG A 107 -12.86 -13.56 13.43
N TYR A 108 -13.26 -12.35 13.10
CA TYR A 108 -12.81 -11.13 13.77
C TYR A 108 -14.02 -10.28 14.17
N SER A 109 -13.97 -9.62 15.33
CA SER A 109 -15.06 -8.80 15.86
C SER A 109 -15.02 -7.35 15.36
N THR A 110 -16.13 -6.86 14.82
CA THR A 110 -16.29 -5.46 14.41
C THR A 110 -16.85 -4.63 15.57
N PRO A 111 -16.58 -3.31 15.63
CA PRO A 111 -17.28 -2.42 16.54
C PRO A 111 -18.81 -2.47 16.36
N ASP A 112 -19.54 -2.16 17.42
CA ASP A 112 -21.01 -2.06 17.36
C ASP A 112 -21.45 -0.96 16.37
N GLY A 113 -22.58 -1.19 15.70
CA GLY A 113 -23.14 -0.28 14.70
C GLY A 113 -22.78 -0.60 13.25
N HIS A 114 -21.93 -1.61 13.03
CA HIS A 114 -21.56 -2.08 11.68
C HIS A 114 -22.31 -3.34 11.24
N GLN A 115 -23.25 -3.86 12.04
CA GLN A 115 -24.03 -5.05 11.68
C GLN A 115 -24.76 -4.83 10.34
N ARG A 116 -24.68 -5.83 9.45
CA ARG A 116 -25.27 -5.79 8.10
C ARG A 116 -24.68 -4.73 7.16
N GLN A 117 -23.55 -4.12 7.50
CA GLN A 117 -22.81 -3.24 6.61
C GLN A 117 -21.73 -4.02 5.85
N LEU A 118 -21.40 -3.57 4.64
CA LEU A 118 -20.19 -4.03 3.94
C LEU A 118 -18.97 -3.31 4.54
N VAL A 119 -17.97 -4.09 4.92
CA VAL A 119 -16.67 -3.60 5.42
C VAL A 119 -15.54 -4.19 4.59
N LEU A 120 -14.48 -3.42 4.39
CA LEU A 120 -13.29 -3.86 3.63
C LEU A 120 -12.20 -4.36 4.56
N GLY A 121 -11.61 -5.49 4.19
CA GLY A 121 -10.51 -6.18 4.90
C GLY A 121 -9.38 -5.28 5.42
N GLN A 122 -9.08 -4.18 4.72
CA GLN A 122 -7.97 -3.26 5.04
C GLN A 122 -8.30 -2.19 6.09
N ARG A 123 -9.58 -1.91 6.39
CA ARG A 123 -9.98 -0.95 7.45
C ARG A 123 -10.02 -1.60 8.84
N LEU A 124 -9.61 -2.86 8.93
CA LEU A 124 -9.86 -3.74 10.06
C LEU A 124 -8.63 -4.11 10.93
N PRO A 125 -7.35 -3.99 10.52
CA PRO A 125 -6.27 -4.38 11.43
C PRO A 125 -6.15 -3.47 12.66
N GLN A 126 -6.79 -2.29 12.65
CA GLN A 126 -6.72 -1.33 13.77
C GLN A 126 -7.93 -1.41 14.74
N LEU A 127 -8.91 -2.27 14.46
CA LEU A 127 -10.18 -2.36 15.22
C LEU A 127 -10.55 -3.79 15.65
N LEU A 128 -9.83 -4.80 15.17
CA LEU A 128 -10.13 -6.19 15.44
C LEU A 128 -9.26 -6.72 16.59
N HIS A 129 -9.88 -7.03 17.72
CA HIS A 129 -9.29 -7.97 18.67
C HIS A 129 -9.66 -9.40 18.25
N ARG A 130 -8.73 -10.34 18.39
CA ARG A 130 -9.03 -11.77 18.18
C ARG A 130 -10.06 -12.17 19.25
N ALA A 131 -11.25 -12.57 18.81
CA ALA A 131 -12.27 -13.14 19.68
C ALA A 131 -11.85 -14.52 20.18
#